data_AF-A0AAX1U5H3-F1
#
_entry.id   AF-A0AAX1U5H3-F1
#
_cell.length_a   1.000
_cell.length_b   1.000
_cell.length_c   1.000
_cell.angle_alpha   90.00
_cell.angle_beta   90.00
_cell.angle_gamma   90.00
#
_symmetry.space_group_name_H-M   'P 1'
#
loop_
_entity.id
_entity.type
_entity.pdbx_description
1 polymer ?
#
loop_
_entity_poly.entity_id
_entity_poly.type
_entity_poly.pdbx_seq_one_letter_code
_entity_poly.pdbx_strand_id
1 'polypeptide(L)'
;MRKLIENKAIAIALSAVIATGSLGTVIYLQNDTTQAKQDNGYYSMTGMDKSSFNKEKTPVSNMLILLKILNNSSQCDGQWYQEVENFIEMLDAQYRCNKDSQDDFTNELMKLQCQLIKDLKLMYSEMCEENINKVQETYNKYHNVYYSVYNGGELSES
;
A
#
# COMPACT_ATOMS: atom_id res chain seq x y z
N MET A 1 -26.51 9.97 3.70
CA MET A 1 -26.55 8.63 4.32
C MET A 1 -26.26 7.51 3.32
N ARG A 2 -27.00 7.39 2.20
CA ARG A 2 -26.76 6.32 1.19
C ARG A 2 -25.33 6.25 0.64
N LYS A 3 -24.77 7.38 0.19
CA LYS A 3 -23.34 7.48 -0.23
C LYS A 3 -22.34 7.07 0.86
N LEU A 4 -22.63 7.40 2.12
CA LEU A 4 -21.74 7.03 3.25
C LEU A 4 -21.78 5.52 3.51
N ILE A 5 -22.96 4.90 3.38
CA ILE A 5 -23.14 3.45 3.54
C ILE A 5 -22.48 2.70 2.37
N GLU A 6 -22.65 3.19 1.15
CA GLU A 6 -21.99 2.67 -0.06
C GLU A 6 -20.46 2.74 0.11
N ASN A 7 -19.91 3.90 0.46
CA ASN A 7 -18.48 4.07 0.67
C ASN A 7 -17.92 3.12 1.75
N LYS A 8 -18.64 2.94 2.86
CA LYS A 8 -18.25 1.99 3.93
C LYS A 8 -18.26 0.53 3.46
N ALA A 9 -19.28 0.12 2.71
CA ALA A 9 -19.34 -1.24 2.17
C ALA A 9 -18.19 -1.52 1.19
N ILE A 10 -17.86 -0.53 0.35
CA ILE A 10 -16.79 -0.59 -0.64
C ILE A 10 -15.41 -0.62 0.04
N ALA A 11 -15.20 0.19 1.08
CA ALA A 11 -14.00 0.16 1.90
C ALA A 11 -13.78 -1.19 2.60
N ILE A 12 -14.85 -1.79 3.14
CA ILE A 12 -14.80 -3.13 3.73
C ILE A 12 -14.42 -4.15 2.65
N ALA A 13 -15.00 -4.06 1.45
CA ALA A 13 -14.62 -4.91 0.32
C ALA A 13 -13.14 -4.77 -0.03
N LEU A 14 -12.60 -3.54 -0.09
CA LEU A 14 -11.17 -3.29 -0.35
C LEU A 14 -10.26 -3.96 0.69
N SER A 15 -10.60 -3.90 1.97
CA SER A 15 -9.84 -4.59 3.04
C SER A 15 -9.87 -6.11 2.91
N ALA A 16 -11.04 -6.68 2.56
CA ALA A 16 -11.22 -8.11 2.38
C ALA A 16 -10.49 -8.63 1.13
N VAL A 17 -10.54 -7.86 0.05
CA VAL A 17 -9.88 -8.17 -1.22
C VAL A 17 -8.35 -8.22 -1.05
N ILE A 18 -7.74 -7.25 -0.36
CA ILE A 18 -6.29 -7.27 -0.12
C ILE A 18 -5.88 -8.36 0.89
N ALA A 19 -6.81 -8.82 1.75
CA ALA A 19 -6.57 -9.96 2.64
C ALA A 19 -6.65 -11.34 1.94
N THR A 20 -7.37 -11.47 0.81
CA THR A 20 -7.58 -12.76 0.11
C THR A 20 -6.65 -12.99 -1.09
N GLY A 21 -6.03 -11.95 -1.64
CA GLY A 21 -4.91 -12.09 -2.57
C GLY A 21 -3.66 -12.52 -1.78
N SER A 22 -2.96 -13.53 -2.26
CA SER A 22 -1.78 -14.16 -1.64
C SER A 22 -0.96 -13.26 -0.69
N LEU A 23 -0.94 -13.62 0.60
CA LEU A 23 0.00 -13.18 1.66
C LEU A 23 -0.20 -11.75 2.22
N GLY A 24 -1.43 -11.30 2.38
CA GLY A 24 -1.78 -10.09 3.14
C GLY A 24 -2.13 -10.29 4.63
N THR A 25 -2.05 -11.51 5.18
CA THR A 25 -2.44 -11.76 6.59
C THR A 25 -1.34 -11.36 7.57
N VAL A 26 -1.00 -10.07 7.61
CA VAL A 26 -0.56 -9.43 8.86
C VAL A 26 -1.76 -8.65 9.38
N ILE A 27 -2.71 -9.39 9.97
CA ILE A 27 -3.74 -8.78 10.81
C ILE A 27 -2.99 -8.20 12.01
N TYR A 28 -2.73 -6.89 11.97
CA TYR A 28 -2.27 -6.14 13.12
C TYR A 28 -3.42 -6.07 14.13
N LEU A 29 -3.64 -7.15 14.87
CA LEU A 29 -4.28 -7.08 16.17
C LEU A 29 -3.32 -6.30 17.06
N GLN A 30 -3.57 -4.99 17.16
CA GLN A 30 -2.90 -4.11 18.09
C GLN A 30 -3.28 -4.53 19.50
N ASN A 31 -2.38 -5.25 20.17
CA ASN A 31 -2.10 -5.09 21.59
C ASN A 31 -0.61 -5.39 21.77
N ASP A 32 0.10 -4.37 22.23
CA ASP A 32 1.51 -4.38 22.61
C ASP A 32 2.58 -4.37 21.49
N THR A 33 3.54 -3.49 21.72
CA THR A 33 4.68 -3.13 20.88
C THR A 33 5.68 -4.27 20.74
N THR A 34 5.94 -4.72 19.50
CA THR A 34 7.03 -5.66 19.18
C THR A 34 8.15 -4.95 18.42
N GLN A 35 9.36 -5.53 18.46
CA GLN A 35 10.61 -5.05 17.85
C GLN A 35 10.45 -4.56 16.39
N ALA A 36 9.57 -5.18 15.62
CA ALA A 36 9.25 -4.80 14.24
C ALA A 36 8.69 -3.37 14.09
N LYS A 37 8.02 -2.82 15.12
CA LYS A 37 7.61 -1.39 15.16
C LYS A 37 8.78 -0.43 15.36
N GLN A 38 9.85 -0.88 16.02
CA GLN A 38 11.06 -0.07 16.24
C GLN A 38 11.96 -0.07 14.99
N ASP A 39 11.97 -1.16 14.23
CA ASP A 39 12.81 -1.31 13.03
C ASP A 39 12.19 -0.74 11.72
N ASN A 40 10.89 -0.46 11.70
CA ASN A 40 10.19 0.07 10.51
C ASN A 40 10.46 1.57 10.25
N GLY A 41 11.19 2.28 11.13
CA GLY A 41 11.67 3.65 10.87
C GLY A 41 10.59 4.73 10.63
N TYR A 42 9.30 4.41 10.67
CA TYR A 42 8.22 5.31 10.22
C TYR A 42 7.28 5.79 11.34
N TYR A 43 7.52 5.38 12.59
CA TYR A 43 6.89 6.01 13.75
C TYR A 43 7.69 7.20 14.30
N SER A 44 8.70 7.71 13.58
CA SER A 44 9.11 9.11 13.75
C SER A 44 8.16 10.01 12.96
N MET A 45 7.01 10.26 13.58
CA MET A 45 6.09 11.32 13.22
C MET A 45 6.85 12.61 12.82
N THR A 46 6.36 13.29 11.78
CA THR A 46 6.59 14.73 11.49
C THR A 46 7.98 15.17 10.97
N GLY A 47 8.64 14.41 10.09
CA GLY A 47 9.90 14.87 9.47
C GLY A 47 10.41 14.14 8.22
N MET A 48 9.54 13.44 7.47
CA MET A 48 9.97 12.59 6.34
C MET A 48 10.63 13.36 5.18
N ASP A 49 11.85 12.96 4.84
CA ASP A 49 12.37 13.11 3.48
C ASP A 49 11.61 12.12 2.58
N LYS A 50 10.59 12.62 1.87
CA LYS A 50 9.75 11.83 0.95
C LYS A 50 10.53 11.24 -0.23
N SER A 51 11.81 11.60 -0.41
CA SER A 51 12.64 11.18 -1.54
C SER A 51 13.54 9.98 -1.24
N SER A 52 13.81 9.66 0.04
CA SER A 52 14.77 8.60 0.40
C SER A 52 14.18 7.20 0.14
N PHE A 53 14.64 6.55 -0.93
CA PHE A 53 14.23 5.18 -1.28
C PHE A 53 15.30 4.17 -0.84
N ASN A 54 14.96 3.36 0.15
CA ASN A 54 15.75 2.23 0.59
C ASN A 54 15.08 0.94 0.10
N LYS A 55 15.78 0.15 -0.72
CA LYS A 55 15.27 -1.05 -1.39
C LYS A 55 14.80 -2.16 -0.45
N GLU A 56 15.26 -2.16 0.81
CA GLU A 56 14.88 -3.12 1.83
C GLU A 56 13.72 -2.59 2.71
N LYS A 57 13.69 -1.28 2.97
CA LYS A 57 12.76 -0.70 3.95
C LYS A 57 11.54 -0.04 3.32
N THR A 58 11.74 0.76 2.28
CA THR A 58 10.68 1.61 1.70
C THR A 58 9.50 0.79 1.17
N PRO A 59 9.69 -0.31 0.42
CA PRO A 59 8.56 -1.13 -0.04
C PRO A 59 7.75 -1.74 1.12
N VAL A 60 8.42 -2.24 2.16
CA VAL A 60 7.75 -2.79 3.36
C VAL A 60 6.93 -1.73 4.07
N SER A 61 7.50 -0.55 4.29
CA SER A 61 6.79 0.57 4.91
C SER A 61 5.56 0.99 4.08
N ASN A 62 5.69 1.04 2.75
CA ASN A 62 4.57 1.35 1.85
C ASN A 62 3.42 0.34 1.98
N MET A 63 3.74 -0.96 1.99
CA MET A 63 2.73 -2.01 2.19
C MET A 63 2.04 -1.90 3.56
N LEU A 64 2.81 -1.63 4.63
CA LEU A 64 2.25 -1.49 5.98
C LEU A 64 1.34 -0.27 6.15
N ILE A 65 1.69 0.86 5.52
CA ILE A 65 0.86 2.06 5.53
C ILE A 65 -0.46 1.79 4.79
N LEU A 66 -0.40 1.18 3.61
CA LEU A 66 -1.60 0.80 2.86
C LEU A 66 -2.48 -0.12 3.71
N LEU A 67 -1.94 -1.19 4.29
CA LEU A 67 -2.71 -2.10 5.15
C LEU A 67 -3.35 -1.38 6.35
N LYS A 68 -2.67 -0.41 6.96
CA LYS A 68 -3.25 0.40 8.05
C LYS A 68 -4.45 1.22 7.58
N ILE A 69 -4.32 1.91 6.44
CA ILE A 69 -5.41 2.68 5.82
C ILE A 69 -6.60 1.76 5.53
N LEU A 70 -6.33 0.57 5.02
CA LEU A 70 -7.35 -0.41 4.69
C LEU A 70 -8.03 -1.02 5.92
N ASN A 71 -7.31 -1.28 7.00
CA ASN A 71 -7.91 -1.79 8.23
C ASN A 71 -8.82 -0.76 8.90
N ASN A 72 -8.53 0.53 8.70
CA ASN A 72 -9.38 1.63 9.16
C ASN A 72 -10.53 1.97 8.20
N SER A 73 -10.66 1.25 7.07
CA SER A 73 -11.60 1.60 5.99
C SER A 73 -13.07 1.54 6.43
N SER A 74 -13.41 0.72 7.42
CA SER A 74 -14.77 0.67 8.01
C SER A 74 -15.28 2.02 8.54
N GLN A 75 -14.38 2.97 8.79
CA GLN A 75 -14.72 4.30 9.28
C GLN A 75 -15.12 5.26 8.14
N CYS A 76 -14.46 5.18 6.96
CA CYS A 76 -14.63 6.10 5.81
C CYS A 76 -14.93 7.55 6.22
N ASP A 77 -14.22 8.05 7.23
CA ASP A 77 -14.38 9.40 7.72
C ASP A 77 -13.37 10.35 7.05
N GLY A 78 -13.44 11.64 7.38
CA GLY A 78 -12.53 12.63 6.79
C GLY A 78 -11.06 12.32 7.05
N GLN A 79 -10.73 11.66 8.16
CA GLN A 79 -9.36 11.25 8.46
C GLN A 79 -8.92 10.13 7.51
N TRP A 80 -9.76 9.12 7.28
CA TRP A 80 -9.45 8.05 6.34
C TRP A 80 -9.16 8.57 4.92
N TYR A 81 -10.00 9.47 4.40
CA TYR A 81 -9.79 10.08 3.08
C TYR A 81 -8.47 10.84 3.01
N GLN A 82 -8.16 11.63 4.05
CA GLN A 82 -6.89 12.36 4.13
C GLN A 82 -5.67 11.43 4.20
N GLU A 83 -5.78 10.30 4.89
CA GLU A 83 -4.71 9.30 4.94
C GLU A 83 -4.45 8.65 3.57
N VAL A 84 -5.50 8.37 2.78
CA VAL A 84 -5.37 7.87 1.40
C VAL A 84 -4.68 8.91 0.51
N GLU A 85 -5.10 10.17 0.56
CA GLU A 85 -4.48 11.26 -0.23
C GLU A 85 -3.00 11.45 0.11
N ASN A 86 -2.67 11.52 1.40
CA ASN A 86 -1.30 11.66 1.87
C ASN A 86 -0.41 10.48 1.43
N PHE A 87 -0.96 9.27 1.43
CA PHE A 87 -0.25 8.08 0.96
C PHE A 87 0.02 8.14 -0.55
N ILE A 88 -0.98 8.54 -1.34
CA ILE A 88 -0.82 8.75 -2.79
C ILE A 88 0.28 9.79 -3.07
N GLU A 89 0.27 10.92 -2.36
CA GLU A 89 1.30 11.96 -2.52
C GLU A 89 2.71 11.46 -2.19
N MET A 90 2.84 10.65 -1.13
CA MET A 90 4.11 10.06 -0.73
C MET A 90 4.63 9.10 -1.81
N LEU A 91 3.78 8.20 -2.32
CA LEU A 91 4.16 7.30 -3.41
C LEU A 91 4.55 8.08 -4.67
N ASP A 92 3.83 9.15 -5.01
CA ASP A 92 4.14 10.04 -6.14
C ASP A 92 5.52 10.70 -5.97
N ALA A 93 5.85 11.19 -4.77
CA ALA A 93 7.15 11.79 -4.49
C ALA A 93 8.29 10.78 -4.63
N GLN A 94 8.15 9.60 -4.01
CA GLN A 94 9.11 8.51 -4.14
C GLN A 94 9.30 8.09 -5.60
N TYR A 95 8.20 7.96 -6.36
CA TYR A 95 8.25 7.64 -7.79
C TYR A 95 9.05 8.69 -8.56
N ARG A 96 8.75 9.98 -8.38
CA ARG A 96 9.45 11.06 -9.10
C ARG A 96 10.96 11.06 -8.85
N CYS A 97 11.39 10.76 -7.62
CA CYS A 97 12.80 10.73 -7.25
C CYS A 97 13.54 9.49 -7.79
N ASN A 98 12.83 8.38 -8.06
CA ASN A 98 13.46 7.08 -8.31
C ASN A 98 13.09 6.46 -9.67
N LYS A 99 12.17 7.04 -10.44
CA LYS A 99 11.68 6.49 -11.72
C LYS A 99 12.77 6.26 -12.76
N ASP A 100 13.86 7.02 -12.71
CA ASP A 100 14.98 6.95 -13.66
C ASP A 100 16.17 6.15 -13.08
N SER A 101 15.97 5.42 -11.98
CA SER A 101 16.97 4.53 -11.40
C SER A 101 17.48 3.53 -12.45
N GLN A 102 18.81 3.36 -12.48
CA GLN A 102 19.50 2.39 -13.33
C GLN A 102 19.53 0.98 -12.72
N ASP A 103 19.01 0.84 -11.50
CA ASP A 103 18.86 -0.46 -10.84
C ASP A 103 17.56 -1.12 -11.27
N ASP A 104 17.65 -2.29 -11.88
CA ASP A 104 16.51 -3.01 -12.47
C ASP A 104 15.38 -3.25 -11.46
N PHE A 105 15.72 -3.70 -10.25
CA PHE A 105 14.76 -3.92 -9.17
C PHE A 105 14.00 -2.65 -8.79
N THR A 106 14.74 -1.55 -8.55
CA THR A 106 14.13 -0.25 -8.23
C THR A 106 13.28 0.26 -9.40
N ASN A 107 13.75 0.09 -10.63
CA ASN A 107 13.02 0.51 -11.82
C ASN A 107 11.69 -0.24 -11.95
N GLU A 108 11.70 -1.56 -11.73
CA GLU A 108 10.51 -2.40 -11.73
C GLU A 108 9.53 -2.01 -10.62
N LEU A 109 10.02 -1.83 -9.39
CA LEU A 109 9.20 -1.35 -8.28
C LEU A 109 8.59 0.03 -8.57
N MET A 110 9.31 0.94 -9.20
CA MET A 110 8.79 2.27 -9.53
C MET A 110 7.72 2.23 -10.63
N LYS A 111 7.81 1.30 -11.59
CA LYS A 111 6.74 1.07 -12.57
C LYS A 111 5.47 0.57 -11.89
N LEU A 112 5.60 -0.40 -10.98
CA LEU A 112 4.48 -0.94 -10.21
C LEU A 112 3.89 0.09 -9.25
N GLN A 113 4.73 0.90 -8.60
CA GLN A 113 4.29 2.01 -7.76
C GLN A 113 3.52 3.07 -8.55
N CYS A 114 3.99 3.42 -9.75
CA CYS A 114 3.28 4.32 -10.66
C CYS A 114 1.88 3.79 -11.02
N GLN A 115 1.77 2.48 -11.26
CA GLN A 115 0.47 1.86 -11.50
C GLN A 115 -0.40 1.89 -10.23
N LEU A 116 0.17 1.59 -9.07
CA LEU A 116 -0.56 1.59 -7.79
C LEU A 116 -1.13 2.98 -7.48
N ILE A 117 -0.37 4.03 -7.75
CA ILE A 117 -0.83 5.42 -7.62
C ILE A 117 -2.04 5.70 -8.51
N LYS A 118 -2.03 5.24 -9.77
CA LYS A 118 -3.16 5.43 -10.70
C LYS A 118 -4.40 4.69 -10.22
N ASP A 119 -4.23 3.44 -9.81
CA ASP A 119 -5.33 2.60 -9.36
C ASP A 119 -5.92 3.13 -8.04
N LEU A 120 -5.07 3.61 -7.11
CA LEU A 120 -5.52 4.26 -5.88
C LEU A 120 -6.29 5.56 -6.17
N LYS A 121 -5.87 6.37 -7.15
CA LYS A 121 -6.60 7.59 -7.55
C LYS A 121 -7.97 7.27 -8.15
N LEU A 122 -8.05 6.27 -9.02
CA LEU A 122 -9.32 5.83 -9.63
C LEU A 122 -10.26 5.22 -8.58
N MET A 123 -9.72 4.40 -7.68
CA MET A 123 -10.46 3.86 -6.55
C MET A 123 -10.97 4.97 -5.66
N TYR A 124 -10.14 5.94 -5.30
CA TYR A 124 -10.52 7.09 -4.46
C TYR A 124 -11.63 7.93 -5.08
N SER A 125 -11.62 8.14 -6.40
CA SER A 125 -12.62 8.98 -7.08
C SER A 125 -13.97 8.28 -7.30
N GLU A 126 -13.96 6.99 -7.65
CA GLU A 126 -15.16 6.28 -8.11
C GLU A 126 -15.67 5.24 -7.10
N MET A 127 -14.79 4.73 -6.23
CA MET A 127 -15.11 3.79 -5.15
C MET A 127 -16.00 2.64 -5.65
N CYS A 128 -15.53 1.88 -6.65
CA CYS A 128 -16.25 0.74 -7.20
C CYS A 128 -15.43 -0.56 -7.12
N GLU A 129 -16.10 -1.71 -7.19
CA GLU A 129 -15.46 -3.04 -7.07
C GLU A 129 -14.37 -3.26 -8.14
N GLU A 130 -14.61 -2.80 -9.37
CA GLU A 130 -13.62 -2.90 -10.45
C GLU A 130 -12.31 -2.19 -10.09
N ASN A 131 -12.40 -0.96 -9.58
CA ASN A 131 -11.20 -0.18 -9.23
C ASN A 131 -10.53 -0.70 -7.94
N ILE A 132 -11.30 -1.29 -7.02
CA ILE A 132 -10.75 -2.02 -5.88
C ILE A 132 -9.90 -3.20 -6.34
N ASN A 133 -10.41 -4.01 -7.28
CA ASN A 133 -9.70 -5.17 -7.80
C ASN A 133 -8.40 -4.77 -8.51
N LYS A 134 -8.39 -3.64 -9.25
CA LYS A 134 -7.17 -3.09 -9.84
C LYS A 134 -6.11 -2.76 -8.79
N VAL A 135 -6.50 -2.11 -7.68
CA VAL A 135 -5.57 -1.81 -6.57
C VAL A 135 -4.98 -3.10 -6.00
N GLN A 136 -5.80 -4.13 -5.83
CA GLN A 136 -5.34 -5.43 -5.32
C GLN A 136 -4.35 -6.11 -6.28
N GLU A 137 -4.67 -6.19 -7.57
CA GLU A 137 -3.80 -6.80 -8.57
C GLU A 137 -2.43 -6.11 -8.62
N THR A 138 -2.42 -4.78 -8.61
CA THR A 138 -1.19 -4.00 -8.64
C THR A 138 -0.41 -4.12 -7.33
N TYR A 139 -1.09 -4.12 -6.18
CA TYR A 139 -0.47 -4.41 -4.89
C TYR A 139 0.19 -5.80 -4.88
N ASN A 140 -0.49 -6.84 -5.36
CA ASN A 140 0.05 -8.20 -5.40
C ASN A 140 1.28 -8.28 -6.29
N LYS A 141 1.29 -7.60 -7.45
CA LYS A 141 2.49 -7.51 -8.30
C LYS A 141 3.64 -6.81 -7.57
N TYR A 142 3.37 -5.68 -6.93
CA TYR A 142 4.35 -4.92 -6.16
C TYR A 142 4.94 -5.77 -5.01
N HIS A 143 4.07 -6.45 -4.27
CA HIS A 143 4.43 -7.40 -3.22
C HIS A 143 5.31 -8.53 -3.75
N ASN A 144 4.90 -9.20 -4.82
CA ASN A 144 5.60 -10.36 -5.37
C ASN A 144 6.98 -9.99 -5.92
N VAL A 145 7.12 -8.83 -6.58
CA VAL A 145 8.43 -8.35 -7.04
C VAL A 145 9.34 -8.04 -5.86
N TYR A 146 8.82 -7.40 -4.80
CA TYR A 146 9.63 -7.16 -3.60
C TYR A 146 10.10 -8.48 -2.99
N TYR A 147 9.19 -9.44 -2.74
CA TYR A 147 9.54 -10.68 -2.06
C TYR A 147 10.29 -11.69 -2.94
N SER A 148 10.23 -11.61 -4.28
CA SER A 148 11.02 -12.48 -5.15
C SER A 148 12.52 -12.31 -4.92
N VAL A 149 12.96 -11.11 -4.55
CA VAL A 149 14.36 -10.78 -4.26
C VAL A 149 14.80 -11.22 -2.87
N TYR A 150 13.90 -11.22 -1.88
CA TYR A 150 14.26 -11.47 -0.47
C TYR A 150 13.85 -12.86 0.06
N ASN A 151 12.95 -13.59 -0.62
CA ASN A 151 12.51 -14.94 -0.23
C ASN A 151 13.14 -16.07 -1.06
N GLY A 152 14.19 -15.81 -1.86
CA GLY A 152 14.95 -16.89 -2.49
C GLY A 152 14.19 -17.74 -3.52
N GLY A 153 13.19 -17.18 -4.21
CA GLY A 153 12.65 -17.78 -5.43
C GLY A 153 11.64 -18.92 -5.28
N GLU A 154 10.70 -18.86 -4.32
CA GLU A 154 9.46 -19.64 -4.43
C GLU A 154 8.28 -18.73 -4.72
N LEU A 155 8.09 -18.45 -6.01
CA LEU A 155 6.76 -18.16 -6.54
C LEU A 155 5.95 -19.44 -6.35
N SER A 156 5.10 -19.49 -5.32
CA SER A 156 4.04 -20.49 -5.28
C SER A 156 3.13 -20.22 -6.48
N GLU A 157 3.24 -21.06 -7.50
CA GLU A 157 2.40 -21.04 -8.68
C GLU A 157 0.91 -21.16 -8.29
N SER A 158 0.12 -20.36 -9.02
CA SER A 158 -1.34 -20.32 -9.20
C SER A 158 -2.19 -21.44 -8.57
#